data_AF-A0A2K8WNF0-F1
#
_entry.id   AF-A0A2K8WNF0-F1
#
_cell.length_a   1.000
_cell.length_b   1.000
_cell.length_c   1.000
_cell.angle_alpha   90.00
_cell.angle_beta   90.00
_cell.angle_gamma   90.00
#
_symmetry.space_group_name_H-M   'P 1'
#
loop_
_entity.id
_entity.type
_entity.pdbx_description
1 polymer ?
#
loop_
_entity_poly.entity_id
_entity_poly.type
_entity_poly.pdbx_seq_one_letter_code
_entity_poly.pdbx_strand_id
1 'polypeptide(L)' 'MQFIRQQVVPIVTILIAIFALVATSARGFMKTDLAQPAPIENIYSDNTTTPNQP' A
#
# COMPACT_ATOMS: atom_id res chain seq x y z
N MET A 1 -15.69 30.61 25.94
CA MET A 1 -14.92 29.36 25.71
C MET A 1 -15.02 28.81 24.28
N GLN A 2 -15.63 29.53 23.32
CA GLN A 2 -15.81 29.04 21.94
C GLN A 2 -14.62 29.38 21.02
N PHE A 3 -13.95 30.51 21.26
CA PHE A 3 -12.80 30.99 20.49
C PHE A 3 -11.61 30.02 20.46
N ILE A 4 -11.27 29.43 21.61
CA ILE A 4 -10.13 28.51 21.71
C ILE A 4 -10.38 27.28 20.84
N ARG A 5 -11.58 26.68 20.90
CA ARG A 5 -11.90 25.51 20.08
C ARG A 5 -12.00 25.88 18.60
N GLN A 6 -12.56 27.03 18.24
CA GLN A 6 -12.71 27.40 16.84
C GLN A 6 -11.40 27.73 16.14
N GLN A 7 -10.37 28.21 16.85
CA GLN A 7 -9.08 28.53 16.24
C GLN A 7 -8.04 27.42 16.41
N VAL A 8 -8.04 26.73 17.55
CA VAL A 8 -7.05 25.67 17.83
C VAL A 8 -7.43 24.36 17.15
N VAL A 9 -8.72 23.99 17.11
CA VAL A 9 -9.16 22.74 16.46
C VAL A 9 -8.81 22.67 14.97
N PRO A 10 -9.07 23.69 14.12
CA PRO A 10 -8.71 23.60 12.71
C PRO A 10 -7.20 23.53 12.51
N ILE A 11 -6.41 24.30 13.27
CA ILE A 11 -4.94 24.26 13.17
C ILE A 11 -4.40 22.88 13.56
N VAL A 12 -4.86 22.32 14.68
CA VAL A 12 -4.44 20.98 15.14
C VAL A 12 -4.88 19.91 14.15
N THR A 13 -6.09 20.02 13.59
CA THR A 13 -6.58 19.08 12.56
C THR A 13 -5.67 19.10 11.33
N ILE A 14 -5.26 20.28 10.86
CA ILE A 14 -4.36 20.41 9.70
C ILE A 14 -2.98 19.80 10.02
N LEU A 15 -2.42 20.06 11.20
CA LEU A 15 -1.14 19.49 11.61
C LEU A 15 -1.18 17.95 11.65
N ILE A 16 -2.25 17.38 12.22
CA ILE A 16 -2.45 15.93 12.26
C ILE A 16 -2.65 15.37 10.85
N ALA A 17 -3.42 16.04 10.00
CA ALA A 17 -3.66 15.61 8.62
C ALA A 17 -2.36 15.56 7.82
N ILE A 18 -1.50 16.58 7.93
CA ILE A 18 -0.20 16.60 7.26
C ILE A 18 0.70 15.49 7.81
N PHE A 19 0.73 15.30 9.14
CA PHE A 19 1.51 14.23 9.75
C PHE A 19 1.04 12.84 9.27
N ALA A 20 -0.27 12.60 9.25
CA ALA A 20 -0.86 11.36 8.78
C ALA A 20 -0.58 11.15 7.28
N LEU A 21 -0.63 12.20 6.46
CA LEU A 21 -0.29 12.15 5.04
C LEU A 21 1.17 11.75 4.81
N VAL A 22 2.10 12.29 5.61
CA VAL A 22 3.52 11.93 5.53
C VAL A 22 3.73 10.49 6.03
N ALA A 23 3.13 10.11 7.16
CA ALA A 23 3.27 8.78 7.73
C ALA A 23 2.69 7.69 6.82
N THR A 24 1.53 7.92 6.20
CA THR A 24 0.93 6.97 5.26
C THR A 24 1.73 6.87 3.97
N SER A 25 2.27 7.99 3.47
CA SER A 25 3.13 7.97 2.29
C SER A 25 4.41 7.21 2.58
N ALA A 26 5.06 7.50 3.72
CA ALA A 26 6.24 6.76 4.16
C ALA A 26 5.93 5.26 4.27
N ARG A 27 4.83 4.86 4.91
CA ARG A 27 4.43 3.46 5.09
C ARG A 27 4.19 2.72 3.77
N GLY A 28 3.53 3.36 2.80
CA GLY A 28 3.26 2.77 1.48
C GLY A 28 4.47 2.72 0.53
N PHE A 29 5.46 3.59 0.73
CA PHE A 29 6.70 3.56 -0.06
C PHE A 29 7.85 2.80 0.63
N MET A 30 7.62 2.22 1.82
CA MET A 30 8.60 1.33 2.42
C MET A 30 8.79 0.10 1.53
N LYS A 31 10.04 -0.36 1.38
CA LYS A 31 10.43 -1.50 0.51
C LYS A 31 9.51 -2.72 0.66
N THR A 32 8.95 -2.94 1.84
CA THR A 32 8.01 -4.03 2.13
C THR A 32 6.67 -3.96 1.38
N ASP A 33 6.15 -2.77 1.08
CA ASP A 33 4.86 -2.59 0.38
C ASP A 33 5.03 -2.82 -1.14
N LEU A 34 6.20 -2.49 -1.67
CA LEU A 34 6.59 -2.73 -3.07
C LEU A 34 7.31 -4.08 -3.28
N ALA A 35 7.61 -4.83 -2.21
CA ALA A 35 8.31 -6.11 -2.28
C ALA A 35 7.37 -7.30 -2.52
N GLN A 36 6.05 -7.11 -2.56
CA GLN A 36 5.18 -8.18 -3.01
C GLN A 36 5.36 -8.37 -4.51
N PRO A 37 5.96 -9.49 -4.95
CA PRO A 37 6.17 -9.74 -6.37
C PRO A 37 4.81 -9.85 -7.04
N ALA A 38 4.67 -9.22 -8.22
CA ALA A 38 3.53 -9.44 -9.08
C ALA A 38 3.38 -10.95 -9.32
N PRO A 39 2.15 -11.51 -9.28
CA PRO A 39 1.94 -12.92 -9.57
C PRO A 39 2.55 -13.27 -10.93
N ILE A 40 3.60 -14.09 -10.92
CA ILE A 40 4.07 -14.76 -12.12
C ILE A 40 3.16 -15.98 -12.28
N GLU A 41 2.20 -15.91 -13.20
CA GLU A 41 1.58 -17.12 -13.70
C GLU A 41 2.72 -18.00 -14.22
N ASN A 42 2.91 -19.19 -13.63
CA ASN A 42 3.84 -20.17 -14.17
C ASN A 42 3.31 -20.63 -15.52
N ILE A 43 3.63 -19.91 -16.60
CA ILE A 43 3.38 -20.31 -18.00
C ILE A 43 4.31 -21.47 -18.40
N TYR A 44 4.51 -22.42 -17.49
CA TYR A 44 5.26 -23.65 -17.68
C TYR A 44 4.70 -24.74 -16.77
N SER A 45 3.40 -24.97 -16.83
CA SER A 45 2.77 -26.11 -16.16
C SER A 45 1.55 -26.58 -16.94
N ASP A 46 1.66 -26.74 -18.26
CA ASP A 46 0.93 -27.81 -18.96
C ASP A 46 1.36 -27.93 -20.44
N ASN A 47 2.39 -28.73 -20.73
CA ASN A 47 2.43 -29.46 -21.99
C ASN A 47 3.13 -30.82 -21.85
N THR A 48 3.07 -31.46 -20.67
CA THR A 48 3.41 -32.89 -20.55
C THR A 48 2.28 -33.78 -21.06
N THR A 49 1.58 -33.37 -22.11
CA THR A 49 0.85 -34.30 -22.96
C THR A 49 1.90 -35.04 -23.76
N THR A 50 2.44 -36.10 -23.16
CA THR A 50 3.09 -37.19 -23.88
C THR A 50 1.98 -38.17 -24.28
N PRO A 51 1.41 -38.12 -25.50
CA PRO A 51 0.79 -39.28 -26.08
C PRO A 51 1.88 -40.08 -26.81
N ASN A 52 1.78 -41.41 -26.72
CA ASN A 52 2.59 -42.40 -27.42
C ASN A 52 3.95 -42.72 -26.82
N GLN A 53 3.88 -43.55 -25.79
CA GLN A 53 4.78 -44.69 -25.66
C GLN A 53 4.19 -45.85 -26.51
N PRO A 54 4.79 -46.24 -27.64
CA PRO A 54 4.82 -47.62 -28.10
C PRO A 54 5.96 -48.41 -27.41
#